data_AF-A0A2X3K8A5-F1
#
_entry.id   AF-A0A2X3K8A5-F1
#
_cell.length_a   1.000
_cell.length_b   1.000
_cell.length_c   1.000
_cell.angle_alpha   90.00
_cell.angle_beta   90.00
_cell.angle_gamma   90.00
#
_symmetry.space_group_name_H-M   'P 1'
#
loop_
_entity.id
_entity.type
_entity.pdbx_description
1 polymer ?
#
loop_
_entity_poly.entity_id
_entity_poly.type
_entity_poly.pdbx_seq_one_letter_code
_entity_poly.pdbx_strand_id
1 'polypeptide(L)'
;MAAFIPSKDEERNNQVLNKVKADKALEANNGHDGTWIAHPGLADTAMAVFNDILGSRKNQLEVMREQDVPITADQLLAPCDGERTEEGMRANIRVAVQYIEAWISGNGCVPIYGLMEDAATAEISRTSIWQWIHHQKTLSNGKPVTKALFRQMLGEEMKVIASELGEERFSQGRFDDAARLMEQITTSDELIDFLTLPGYRLLA
;
A
#
# COMPACT_ATOMS: atom_id res chain seq x y z
N MET A 1 5.65 -5.71 -7.08
CA MET A 1 6.32 -6.04 -5.79
C MET A 1 5.46 -7.04 -5.03
N ALA A 2 6.06 -8.08 -4.44
CA ALA A 2 5.39 -8.91 -3.43
C ALA A 2 5.94 -8.58 -2.03
N ALA A 3 5.17 -7.81 -1.26
CA ALA A 3 5.61 -7.23 0.00
C ALA A 3 5.29 -8.08 1.23
N PHE A 4 4.79 -9.31 1.06
CA PHE A 4 4.38 -10.14 2.20
C PHE A 4 5.55 -10.50 3.13
N ILE A 5 5.27 -10.47 4.43
CA ILE A 5 6.12 -11.01 5.47
C ILE A 5 5.59 -12.41 5.80
N PRO A 6 6.35 -13.49 5.56
CA PRO A 6 5.93 -14.85 5.85
C PRO A 6 5.45 -15.01 7.30
N SER A 7 4.31 -15.68 7.47
CA SER A 7 3.73 -15.95 8.78
C SER A 7 4.27 -17.26 9.36
N LYS A 8 4.31 -17.37 10.69
CA LYS A 8 4.52 -18.66 11.38
C LYS A 8 3.29 -19.56 11.33
N ASP A 9 2.13 -18.99 11.06
CA ASP A 9 0.89 -19.71 10.80
C ASP A 9 0.95 -20.31 9.39
N GLU A 10 0.98 -21.64 9.32
CA GLU A 10 1.10 -22.39 8.07
C GLU A 10 -0.06 -22.14 7.11
N GLU A 11 -1.30 -21.99 7.60
CA GLU A 11 -2.47 -21.78 6.75
C GLU A 11 -2.38 -20.40 6.08
N ARG A 12 -2.11 -19.37 6.88
CA ARG A 12 -1.89 -18.01 6.38
C ARG A 12 -0.70 -17.95 5.43
N ASN A 13 0.38 -18.66 5.75
CA ASN A 13 1.57 -18.70 4.90
C ASN A 13 1.25 -19.38 3.55
N ASN A 14 0.49 -20.48 3.53
CA ASN A 14 0.07 -21.14 2.30
C ASN A 14 -0.80 -20.23 1.42
N GLN A 15 -1.72 -19.46 2.00
CA GLN A 15 -2.51 -18.48 1.27
C GLN A 15 -1.62 -17.39 0.63
N VAL A 16 -0.67 -16.85 1.40
CA VAL A 16 0.32 -15.86 0.93
C VAL A 16 1.16 -16.44 -0.21
N LEU A 17 1.71 -17.64 -0.06
CA LEU A 17 2.55 -18.27 -1.08
C LEU A 17 1.77 -18.57 -2.36
N ASN A 18 0.52 -19.00 -2.26
CA ASN A 18 -0.35 -19.21 -3.43
C ASN A 18 -0.63 -17.89 -4.16
N LYS A 19 -0.88 -16.80 -3.41
CA LYS A 19 -1.05 -15.46 -3.99
C LYS A 19 0.23 -15.00 -4.70
N VAL A 20 1.40 -15.17 -4.07
CA VAL A 20 2.70 -14.85 -4.68
C VAL A 20 2.90 -15.64 -5.97
N LYS A 21 2.67 -16.97 -5.96
CA LYS A 21 2.82 -17.80 -7.16
C LYS A 21 1.92 -17.32 -8.32
N ALA A 22 0.65 -17.05 -8.04
CA ALA A 22 -0.30 -16.58 -9.04
C ALA A 22 0.15 -15.25 -9.67
N ASP A 23 0.52 -14.28 -8.84
CA ASP A 23 0.93 -12.95 -9.32
C ASP A 23 2.26 -13.01 -10.10
N LYS A 24 3.24 -13.80 -9.64
CA LYS A 24 4.52 -13.96 -10.34
C LYS A 24 4.38 -14.73 -11.65
N ALA A 25 3.46 -15.68 -11.72
CA ALA A 25 3.18 -16.39 -12.97
C ALA A 25 2.55 -15.46 -14.01
N LEU A 26 1.64 -14.55 -13.59
CA LEU A 26 1.11 -13.51 -14.49
C LEU A 26 2.22 -12.61 -15.02
N GLU A 27 3.11 -12.11 -14.15
CA GLU A 27 4.25 -11.28 -14.56
C GLU A 27 5.16 -12.02 -15.56
N ALA A 28 5.59 -13.24 -15.24
CA ALA A 28 6.48 -14.01 -16.08
C ALA A 28 5.84 -14.39 -17.43
N ASN A 29 4.55 -14.77 -17.45
CA ASN A 29 3.81 -15.04 -18.69
C ASN A 29 3.60 -13.78 -19.55
N ASN A 30 3.56 -12.60 -18.93
CA ASN A 30 3.51 -11.33 -19.65
C ASN A 30 4.84 -10.94 -20.31
N GLY A 31 5.95 -11.63 -20.00
CA GLY A 31 7.25 -11.33 -20.59
C GLY A 31 8.20 -10.57 -19.67
N HIS A 32 7.88 -10.37 -18.39
CA HIS A 32 8.81 -9.72 -17.46
C HIS A 32 10.10 -10.53 -17.29
N ASP A 33 11.25 -9.85 -17.23
CA ASP A 33 12.57 -10.48 -17.06
C ASP A 33 12.89 -10.88 -15.62
N GLY A 34 12.19 -10.28 -14.65
CA GLY A 34 12.40 -10.50 -13.23
C GLY A 34 11.29 -9.85 -12.41
N THR A 35 11.40 -9.98 -11.09
CA THR A 35 10.37 -9.50 -10.16
C THR A 35 10.97 -9.04 -8.84
N TRP A 36 10.17 -8.36 -8.02
CA TRP A 36 10.56 -7.84 -6.71
C TRP A 36 9.82 -8.54 -5.55
N ILE A 37 10.58 -8.77 -4.47
CA ILE A 37 10.13 -9.23 -3.15
C ILE A 37 10.68 -8.28 -2.07
N ALA A 38 9.98 -8.15 -0.94
CA ALA A 38 10.45 -7.34 0.19
C ALA A 38 11.03 -8.17 1.35
N HIS A 39 10.88 -9.49 1.33
CA HIS A 39 11.31 -10.38 2.40
C HIS A 39 12.05 -11.63 1.86
N PRO A 40 13.22 -12.01 2.43
CA PRO A 40 14.01 -13.16 1.96
C PRO A 40 13.24 -14.48 1.91
N GLY A 41 12.30 -14.70 2.83
CA GLY A 41 11.46 -15.91 2.87
C GLY A 41 10.52 -16.10 1.67
N LEU A 42 10.41 -15.13 0.76
CA LEU A 42 9.70 -15.28 -0.51
C LEU A 42 10.63 -15.62 -1.68
N ALA A 43 11.96 -15.59 -1.49
CA ALA A 43 12.95 -15.76 -2.54
C ALA A 43 12.79 -17.08 -3.29
N ASP A 44 12.79 -18.20 -2.58
CA ASP A 44 12.70 -19.53 -3.22
C ASP A 44 11.38 -19.71 -3.99
N THR A 45 10.28 -19.15 -3.49
CA THR A 45 8.97 -19.23 -4.16
C THR A 45 8.94 -18.38 -5.42
N ALA A 46 9.41 -17.13 -5.38
CA ALA A 46 9.46 -16.27 -6.55
C ALA A 46 10.46 -16.79 -7.59
N MET A 47 11.63 -17.28 -7.14
CA MET A 47 12.63 -17.91 -7.98
C MET A 47 12.09 -19.15 -8.68
N ALA A 48 11.37 -20.03 -7.98
CA ALA A 48 10.79 -21.23 -8.59
C ALA A 48 9.86 -20.89 -9.76
N VAL A 49 8.97 -19.90 -9.60
CA VAL A 49 8.06 -19.47 -10.68
C VAL A 49 8.82 -19.00 -11.92
N PHE A 50 9.83 -18.15 -11.72
CA PHE A 50 10.63 -17.64 -12.84
C PHE A 50 11.52 -18.72 -13.44
N ASN A 51 12.12 -19.61 -12.65
CA ASN A 51 12.92 -20.73 -13.15
C ASN A 51 12.09 -21.67 -14.03
N ASP A 52 10.87 -22.00 -13.61
CA ASP A 52 9.98 -22.89 -14.34
C ASP A 52 9.59 -22.29 -15.71
N ILE A 53 9.30 -20.99 -15.76
CA ILE A 53 8.88 -20.30 -16.99
C ILE A 53 10.08 -19.95 -17.88
N LEU A 54 11.22 -19.54 -17.32
CA LEU A 54 12.44 -19.21 -18.07
C LEU A 54 13.09 -20.46 -18.69
N GLY A 55 13.03 -21.61 -18.00
CA GLY A 55 13.76 -22.81 -18.38
C GLY A 55 15.27 -22.56 -18.36
N SER A 56 15.93 -22.66 -19.51
CA SER A 56 17.37 -22.39 -19.64
C SER A 56 17.71 -20.91 -19.94
N ARG A 57 16.69 -20.06 -20.16
CA ARG A 57 16.88 -18.65 -20.50
C ARG A 57 17.34 -17.87 -19.28
N LYS A 58 18.18 -16.85 -19.50
CA LYS A 58 18.62 -15.93 -18.43
C LYS A 58 17.65 -14.78 -18.18
N ASN A 59 16.87 -14.41 -19.19
CA ASN A 59 15.88 -13.33 -19.20
C ASN A 59 14.90 -13.56 -20.36
N GLN A 60 13.96 -12.64 -20.57
CA GLN A 60 12.92 -12.70 -21.59
C GLN A 60 13.02 -11.54 -22.60
N LEU A 61 14.24 -11.00 -22.84
CA LEU A 61 14.47 -9.90 -23.79
C LEU A 61 13.98 -10.20 -25.22
N GLU A 62 13.84 -11.47 -25.58
CA GLU A 62 13.32 -11.94 -26.87
C GLU A 62 11.79 -11.89 -26.97
N VAL A 63 11.06 -11.63 -25.87
CA VAL A 63 9.59 -11.54 -25.84
C VAL A 63 9.17 -10.14 -26.31
N MET A 64 9.04 -9.99 -27.63
CA MET A 64 8.78 -8.69 -28.28
C MET A 64 7.34 -8.18 -28.15
N ARG A 65 6.39 -9.07 -27.84
CA ARG A 65 4.94 -8.79 -27.81
C ARG A 65 4.39 -8.13 -29.08
N GLU A 66 4.96 -8.47 -30.23
CA GLU A 66 4.63 -7.90 -31.55
C GLU A 66 3.18 -8.16 -32.00
N GLN A 67 2.52 -9.14 -31.40
CA GLN A 67 1.11 -9.43 -31.62
C GLN A 67 0.15 -8.45 -30.91
N ASP A 68 0.64 -7.66 -29.94
CA ASP A 68 -0.21 -6.75 -29.19
C ASP A 68 -0.63 -5.56 -30.07
N VAL A 69 -1.88 -5.13 -29.93
CA VAL A 69 -2.35 -3.90 -30.58
C VAL A 69 -1.67 -2.67 -29.96
N PRO A 70 -1.52 -1.55 -30.69
CA PRO A 70 -0.96 -0.33 -30.11
C PRO A 70 -1.69 0.09 -28.83
N ILE A 71 -0.95 0.26 -27.75
CA ILE A 71 -1.48 0.75 -26.48
C ILE A 71 -1.70 2.26 -26.60
N THR A 72 -2.91 2.73 -26.30
CA THR A 72 -3.30 4.14 -26.45
C THR A 72 -3.33 4.88 -25.11
N ALA A 73 -3.27 6.21 -25.17
CA ALA A 73 -3.45 7.05 -23.98
C ALA A 73 -4.80 6.81 -23.29
N ASP A 74 -5.87 6.60 -24.07
CA ASP A 74 -7.21 6.32 -23.55
C ASP A 74 -7.24 5.02 -22.74
N GLN A 75 -6.52 3.98 -23.18
CA GLN A 75 -6.40 2.73 -22.43
C GLN A 75 -5.61 2.92 -21.13
N LEU A 76 -4.56 3.73 -21.15
CA LEU A 76 -3.72 4.00 -19.97
C LEU A 76 -4.41 4.92 -18.94
N LEU A 77 -5.33 5.78 -19.37
CA LEU A 77 -6.04 6.75 -18.53
C LEU A 77 -7.45 6.30 -18.11
N ALA A 78 -7.94 5.17 -18.64
CA ALA A 78 -9.23 4.61 -18.25
C ALA A 78 -9.20 4.19 -16.76
N PRO A 79 -10.03 4.79 -15.89
CA PRO A 79 -10.11 4.33 -14.50
C PRO A 79 -10.72 2.92 -14.47
N CYS A 80 -10.21 2.06 -13.59
CA CYS A 80 -10.79 0.74 -13.38
C CYS A 80 -12.13 0.80 -12.63
N ASP A 81 -12.96 -0.21 -12.82
CA ASP A 81 -14.16 -0.42 -12.03
C ASP A 81 -13.83 -0.77 -10.58
N GLY A 82 -14.72 -0.40 -9.65
CA GLY A 82 -14.57 -0.72 -8.23
C GLY A 82 -15.38 0.19 -7.31
N GLU A 83 -15.46 -0.21 -6.04
CA GLU A 83 -16.20 0.52 -5.02
C GLU A 83 -15.29 1.36 -4.12
N ARG A 84 -15.81 2.49 -3.64
CA ARG A 84 -15.19 3.29 -2.57
C ARG A 84 -15.83 2.87 -1.24
N THR A 85 -15.24 1.92 -0.53
CA THR A 85 -15.84 1.37 0.69
C THR A 85 -15.36 2.12 1.94
N GLU A 86 -16.20 2.16 2.97
CA GLU A 86 -15.80 2.68 4.29
C GLU A 86 -14.68 1.86 4.92
N GLU A 87 -14.73 0.54 4.76
CA GLU A 87 -13.68 -0.36 5.21
C GLU A 87 -12.33 -0.03 4.58
N GLY A 88 -12.30 0.21 3.26
CA GLY A 88 -11.09 0.62 2.55
C GLY A 88 -10.56 1.98 3.03
N MET A 89 -11.46 2.94 3.30
CA MET A 89 -11.07 4.24 3.87
C MET A 89 -10.42 4.09 5.26
N ARG A 90 -11.01 3.28 6.13
CA ARG A 90 -10.50 3.02 7.49
C ARG A 90 -9.17 2.28 7.45
N ALA A 91 -9.03 1.29 6.56
CA ALA A 91 -7.77 0.60 6.35
C ALA A 91 -6.66 1.55 5.87
N ASN A 92 -6.96 2.43 4.91
CA ASN A 92 -6.03 3.48 4.46
C ASN A 92 -5.56 4.37 5.61
N ILE A 93 -6.47 4.79 6.50
CA ILE A 93 -6.12 5.59 7.69
C ILE A 93 -5.18 4.80 8.60
N ARG A 94 -5.51 3.56 8.96
CA ARG A 94 -4.70 2.77 9.89
C ARG A 94 -3.29 2.51 9.36
N VAL A 95 -3.16 2.15 8.09
CA VAL A 95 -1.87 1.84 7.47
C VAL A 95 -1.02 3.11 7.34
N ALA A 96 -1.58 4.21 6.82
CA ALA A 96 -0.84 5.44 6.63
C ALA A 96 -0.36 6.05 7.97
N VAL A 97 -1.19 6.03 9.02
CA VAL A 97 -0.80 6.55 10.33
C VAL A 97 0.33 5.72 10.95
N GLN A 98 0.23 4.39 10.93
CA GLN A 98 1.29 3.52 11.44
C GLN A 98 2.59 3.67 10.64
N TYR A 99 2.49 3.83 9.32
CA TYR A 99 3.65 4.10 8.48
C TYR A 99 4.32 5.44 8.85
N ILE A 100 3.53 6.52 8.92
CA ILE A 100 4.04 7.85 9.26
C ILE A 100 4.69 7.85 10.64
N GLU A 101 4.10 7.17 11.63
CA GLU A 101 4.65 7.08 12.99
C GLU A 101 6.03 6.43 13.01
N ALA A 102 6.20 5.32 12.28
CA ALA A 102 7.49 4.66 12.15
C ALA A 102 8.49 5.54 11.38
N TRP A 103 8.04 6.21 10.32
CA TRP A 103 8.89 7.04 9.47
C TRP A 103 9.46 8.25 10.23
N ILE A 104 8.62 8.98 10.98
CA ILE A 104 9.06 10.12 11.82
C ILE A 104 9.87 9.66 13.05
N SER A 105 9.90 8.35 13.31
CA SER A 105 10.76 7.70 14.31
C SER A 105 12.03 7.12 13.67
N GLY A 106 12.26 7.36 12.38
CA GLY A 106 13.48 6.99 11.67
C GLY A 106 13.43 5.65 10.92
N ASN A 107 12.29 4.97 10.85
CA ASN A 107 12.13 3.74 10.08
C ASN A 107 11.17 3.89 8.90
N GLY A 108 11.69 3.88 7.67
CA GLY A 108 10.89 3.98 6.45
C GLY A 108 10.46 2.65 5.82
N CYS A 109 10.83 1.51 6.41
CA CYS A 109 10.49 0.15 5.93
C CYS A 109 9.76 -0.60 7.05
N VAL A 110 8.43 -0.63 6.98
CA VAL A 110 7.57 -0.80 8.16
C VAL A 110 6.70 -2.05 8.03
N PRO A 111 6.80 -3.03 8.95
CA PRO A 111 5.91 -4.18 8.95
C PRO A 111 4.52 -3.77 9.47
N ILE A 112 3.51 -3.78 8.60
CA ILE A 112 2.11 -3.43 8.94
C ILE A 112 1.19 -4.53 8.40
N TYR A 113 0.38 -5.14 9.27
CA TYR A 113 -0.58 -6.20 8.94
C TYR A 113 -0.03 -7.40 8.12
N GLY A 114 1.27 -7.68 8.23
CA GLY A 114 1.94 -8.77 7.50
C GLY A 114 2.49 -8.38 6.13
N LEU A 115 2.54 -7.08 5.82
CA LEU A 115 3.19 -6.50 4.64
C LEU A 115 4.36 -5.63 5.08
N MET A 116 5.40 -5.56 4.25
CA MET A 116 6.51 -4.63 4.40
C MET A 116 6.20 -3.37 3.60
N GLU A 117 5.72 -2.34 4.30
CA GLU A 117 5.24 -1.10 3.70
C GLU A 117 6.36 -0.06 3.57
N ASP A 118 6.29 0.70 2.48
CA ASP A 118 7.12 1.88 2.22
C ASP A 118 6.27 3.15 2.07
N ALA A 119 6.90 4.27 1.72
CA ALA A 119 6.24 5.57 1.66
C ALA A 119 5.10 5.61 0.62
N ALA A 120 5.20 4.82 -0.45
CA ALA A 120 4.20 4.82 -1.50
C ALA A 120 2.85 4.30 -0.97
N THR A 121 2.84 3.38 0.00
CA THR A 121 1.61 2.90 0.64
C THR A 121 0.90 4.04 1.38
N ALA A 122 1.63 4.83 2.17
CA ALA A 122 1.03 6.00 2.84
C ALA A 122 0.58 7.07 1.82
N GLU A 123 1.33 7.25 0.73
CA GLU A 123 0.98 8.21 -0.33
C GLU A 123 -0.32 7.87 -1.05
N ILE A 124 -0.50 6.61 -1.46
CA ILE A 124 -1.76 6.21 -2.13
C ILE A 124 -2.94 6.29 -1.16
N SER A 125 -2.74 5.91 0.11
CA SER A 125 -3.78 5.98 1.14
C SER A 125 -4.27 7.41 1.38
N ARG A 126 -3.37 8.38 1.57
CA ARG A 126 -3.76 9.79 1.79
C ARG A 126 -4.31 10.45 0.53
N THR A 127 -3.72 10.17 -0.63
CA THR A 127 -4.11 10.81 -1.91
C THR A 127 -5.48 10.34 -2.38
N SER A 128 -5.79 9.06 -2.19
CA SER A 128 -7.12 8.51 -2.49
C SER A 128 -8.21 9.18 -1.67
N ILE A 129 -7.99 9.35 -0.36
CA ILE A 129 -8.93 10.05 0.53
C ILE A 129 -9.07 11.52 0.12
N TRP A 130 -7.95 12.20 -0.16
CA TRP A 130 -7.97 13.59 -0.65
C TRP A 130 -8.82 13.72 -1.92
N GLN A 131 -8.67 12.81 -2.88
CA GLN A 131 -9.43 12.82 -4.13
C GLN A 131 -10.93 12.68 -3.89
N TRP A 132 -11.33 11.80 -2.96
CA TRP A 132 -12.75 11.60 -2.62
C TRP A 132 -13.36 12.85 -1.95
N ILE A 133 -12.59 13.53 -1.09
CA ILE A 133 -12.99 14.81 -0.50
C ILE A 133 -13.11 15.88 -1.59
N HIS A 134 -12.08 16.04 -2.42
CA HIS A 134 -11.99 17.09 -3.44
C HIS A 134 -13.14 17.02 -4.45
N HIS A 135 -13.46 15.82 -4.95
CA HIS A 135 -14.55 15.61 -5.89
C HIS A 135 -15.90 15.31 -5.23
N GLN A 136 -16.03 15.52 -3.91
CA GLN A 136 -17.28 15.36 -3.15
C GLN A 136 -17.95 14.00 -3.40
N LYS A 137 -17.16 12.93 -3.40
CA LYS A 137 -17.62 11.57 -3.71
C LYS A 137 -18.37 10.97 -2.52
N THR A 138 -19.20 9.99 -2.80
CA THR A 138 -19.81 9.12 -1.79
C THR A 138 -19.07 7.79 -1.70
N LEU A 139 -19.06 7.23 -0.48
CA LEU A 139 -18.77 5.83 -0.25
C LEU A 139 -19.92 4.95 -0.78
N SER A 140 -19.67 3.65 -0.99
CA SER A 140 -20.68 2.70 -1.47
C SER A 140 -21.89 2.57 -0.55
N ASN A 141 -21.71 2.88 0.74
CA ASN A 141 -22.80 2.95 1.73
C ASN A 141 -23.57 4.29 1.73
N GLY A 142 -23.29 5.19 0.79
CA GLY A 142 -23.99 6.46 0.62
C GLY A 142 -23.45 7.63 1.45
N LYS A 143 -22.49 7.42 2.37
CA LYS A 143 -21.89 8.50 3.17
C LYS A 143 -21.07 9.45 2.26
N PRO A 144 -21.33 10.78 2.29
CA PRO A 144 -20.48 11.75 1.59
C PRO A 144 -19.11 11.84 2.24
N VAL A 145 -18.04 11.76 1.44
CA VAL A 145 -16.66 11.87 1.94
C VAL A 145 -16.32 13.35 2.11
N THR A 146 -16.04 13.74 3.35
CA THR A 146 -15.73 15.13 3.73
C THR A 146 -14.53 15.18 4.67
N LYS A 147 -13.90 16.35 4.82
CA LYS A 147 -12.85 16.57 5.83
C LYS A 147 -13.33 16.22 7.24
N ALA A 148 -14.59 16.51 7.57
CA ALA A 148 -15.19 16.18 8.86
C ALA A 148 -15.32 14.66 9.06
N LEU A 149 -15.82 13.94 8.05
CA LEU A 149 -15.91 12.48 8.10
C LEU A 149 -14.54 11.84 8.27
N PHE A 150 -13.54 12.30 7.51
CA PHE A 150 -12.16 11.83 7.65
C PHE A 150 -11.61 12.06 9.06
N ARG A 151 -11.76 13.25 9.65
CA ARG A 151 -11.30 13.54 11.02
C ARG A 151 -11.97 12.66 12.07
N GLN A 152 -13.28 12.42 11.90
CA GLN A 152 -14.01 11.49 12.76
C GLN A 152 -13.41 10.08 12.65
N MET A 153 -13.26 9.55 11.43
CA MET A 153 -12.68 8.23 11.20
C MET A 153 -11.24 8.16 11.71
N LEU A 154 -10.43 9.20 11.53
CA LEU A 154 -9.07 9.26 12.08
C LEU A 154 -9.07 9.04 13.60
N GLY A 155 -9.91 9.77 14.34
CA GLY A 155 -10.02 9.59 15.79
C GLY A 155 -10.55 8.21 16.22
N GLU A 156 -11.42 7.59 15.42
CA GLU A 156 -11.92 6.23 15.64
C GLU A 156 -10.82 5.18 15.39
N GLU A 157 -10.11 5.29 14.26
CA GLU A 157 -9.06 4.35 13.87
C GLU A 157 -7.81 4.46 14.77
N MET A 158 -7.52 5.63 15.33
CA MET A 158 -6.48 5.76 16.37
C MET A 158 -6.74 4.88 17.59
N LYS A 159 -8.02 4.71 17.98
CA LYS A 159 -8.40 3.79 19.07
C LYS A 159 -8.21 2.34 18.68
N VAL A 160 -8.48 2.00 17.41
CA VAL A 160 -8.23 0.66 16.87
C VAL A 160 -6.73 0.35 16.91
N ILE A 161 -5.89 1.25 16.42
CA ILE A 161 -4.42 1.10 16.46
C ILE A 161 -3.93 0.92 17.91
N ALA A 162 -4.42 1.75 18.84
CA ALA A 162 -4.07 1.62 20.26
C ALA A 162 -4.45 0.25 20.84
N SER A 163 -5.62 -0.27 20.46
CA SER A 163 -6.10 -1.60 20.87
C SER A 163 -5.26 -2.73 20.26
N GLU A 164 -4.84 -2.61 19.00
CA GLU A 164 -4.04 -3.63 18.30
C GLU A 164 -2.60 -3.71 18.83
N LEU A 165 -2.00 -2.56 19.17
CA LEU A 165 -0.61 -2.47 19.61
C LEU A 165 -0.44 -2.60 21.13
N GLY A 166 -1.49 -2.35 21.90
CA GLY A 166 -1.45 -2.25 23.36
C GLY A 166 -0.96 -0.89 23.87
N GLU A 167 -1.33 -0.57 25.11
CA GLU A 167 -1.13 0.75 25.72
C GLU A 167 0.35 1.16 25.79
N GLU A 168 1.25 0.21 26.09
CA GLU A 168 2.68 0.48 26.21
C GLU A 168 3.29 0.94 24.88
N ARG A 169 3.11 0.17 23.79
CA ARG A 169 3.66 0.52 22.47
C ARG A 169 3.03 1.79 21.91
N PHE A 170 1.73 2.00 22.14
CA PHE A 170 1.04 3.17 21.64
C PHE A 170 1.47 4.44 22.38
N SER A 171 1.54 4.41 23.72
CA SER A 171 1.94 5.58 24.52
C SER A 171 3.41 5.97 24.39
N GLN A 172 4.29 5.00 24.11
CA GLN A 172 5.71 5.25 23.81
C GLN A 172 5.95 5.68 22.35
N GLY A 173 4.96 5.53 21.48
CA GLY A 173 5.04 5.86 20.06
C GLY A 173 4.77 7.33 19.76
N ARG A 174 5.00 7.72 18.49
CA ARG A 174 4.73 9.08 18.00
C ARG A 174 3.38 9.21 17.27
N PHE A 175 2.37 8.47 17.72
CA PHE A 175 1.09 8.37 17.01
C PHE A 175 0.33 9.70 16.93
N ASP A 176 0.41 10.54 17.96
CA ASP A 176 -0.21 11.87 17.94
C ASP A 176 0.43 12.77 16.85
N ASP A 177 1.76 12.74 16.73
CA ASP A 177 2.48 13.45 15.67
C ASP A 177 2.09 12.93 14.29
N ALA A 178 1.99 11.60 14.14
CA ALA A 178 1.62 10.95 12.90
C ALA A 178 0.19 11.28 12.48
N ALA A 179 -0.77 11.26 13.42
CA ALA A 179 -2.16 11.62 13.15
C ALA A 179 -2.30 13.09 12.73
N ARG A 180 -1.55 14.00 13.36
CA ARG A 180 -1.51 15.42 12.96
C ARG A 180 -0.96 15.59 11.54
N LEU A 181 0.14 14.91 11.20
CA LEU A 181 0.69 14.99 9.86
C LEU A 181 -0.27 14.38 8.82
N MET A 182 -0.86 13.22 9.12
CA MET A 182 -1.86 12.59 8.26
C MET A 182 -3.07 13.50 8.01
N GLU A 183 -3.54 14.21 9.04
CA GLU A 183 -4.63 15.18 8.90
C GLU A 183 -4.26 16.38 8.03
N GLN A 184 -3.06 16.92 8.23
CA GLN A 184 -2.54 18.05 7.43
C GLN A 184 -2.48 17.72 5.94
N ILE A 185 -1.88 16.58 5.57
CA ILE A 185 -1.65 16.20 4.17
C ILE A 185 -2.91 15.68 3.45
N THR A 186 -3.93 15.27 4.22
CA THR A 186 -5.18 14.71 3.66
C THR A 186 -6.30 15.75 3.55
N THR A 187 -6.31 16.75 4.44
CA THR A 187 -7.41 17.75 4.52
C THR A 187 -7.04 19.12 3.96
N SER A 188 -5.84 19.27 3.39
CA SER A 188 -5.44 20.47 2.65
C SER A 188 -6.30 20.68 1.39
N ASP A 189 -6.53 21.94 1.02
CA ASP A 189 -7.28 22.25 -0.22
C ASP A 189 -6.48 21.89 -1.46
N GLU A 190 -5.16 22.11 -1.42
CA GLU A 190 -4.23 21.68 -2.46
C GLU A 190 -3.71 20.27 -2.15
N LEU A 191 -3.58 19.45 -3.20
CA LEU A 191 -2.89 18.16 -3.10
C LEU A 191 -1.38 18.43 -3.09
N ILE A 192 -0.73 18.27 -1.94
CA ILE A 192 0.72 18.36 -1.88
C ILE A 192 1.36 17.19 -2.64
N ASP A 193 2.52 17.41 -3.25
CA ASP A 193 3.17 16.39 -4.07
C ASP A 193 3.64 15.18 -3.25
N PHE A 194 4.30 15.44 -2.11
CA PHE A 194 4.92 14.39 -1.29
C PHE A 194 4.73 14.65 0.21
N LEU A 195 4.29 13.63 0.95
CA LEU A 195 4.22 13.62 2.41
C LEU A 195 5.61 13.71 3.05
N THR A 196 6.65 13.28 2.34
CA THR A 196 8.03 13.27 2.83
C THR A 196 8.57 14.69 3.01
N LEU A 197 8.09 15.69 2.28
CA LEU A 197 8.53 17.09 2.43
C LEU A 197 8.13 17.70 3.79
N PRO A 198 6.84 17.71 4.20
CA PRO A 198 6.49 18.13 5.55
C PRO A 198 6.99 17.14 6.61
N GLY A 199 7.01 15.83 6.32
CA GLY A 199 7.56 14.82 7.23
C GLY A 199 9.04 15.05 7.57
N TYR A 200 9.86 15.42 6.59
CA TYR A 200 11.30 15.63 6.77
C TYR A 200 11.64 16.72 7.79
N ARG A 201 10.74 17.69 7.98
CA ARG A 201 10.89 18.75 9.00
C ARG A 201 10.83 18.21 10.44
N LEU A 202 10.37 16.98 10.63
CA LEU A 202 10.28 16.29 11.92
C LEU A 202 11.51 15.42 12.22
N LEU A 203 12.47 15.35 11.29
CA LEU A 203 13.74 14.67 11.47
C LEU A 203 14.83 15.68 11.85
N ALA A 204 15.84 15.20 12.58
CA ALA A 204 16.99 16.00 13.05
C ALA A 204 18.09 16.15 11.99
#